data_AF-A0A1E4RY93-F1
#
_entry.id   AF-A0A1E4RY93-F1
#
_cell.length_a   1.000
_cell.length_b   1.000
_cell.length_c   1.000
_cell.angle_alpha   90.00
_cell.angle_beta   90.00
_cell.angle_gamma   90.00
#
_symmetry.space_group_name_H-M   'P 1'
#
loop_
_entity.id
_entity.type
_entity.pdbx_description
1 polymer ?
#
loop_
_entity_poly.entity_id
_entity_poly.type
_entity_poly.pdbx_seq_one_letter_code
_entity_poly.pdbx_strand_id
1 'polypeptide(L)'
;MSSSLEERLKSNSSAFDGLLSLIPAKYYYDDDTQEQWKAKKQSKEDAHNNKRAKLDPELSRESEKAGTAAAVLKKRAQSAKPVVIPGQKKQEKAQEAKQENERAAPKEQSDEDEEEEEEVNIIFDDEGNEIVEESEESDHEEMPVEEKKNGKDLSDEEKRKKEESIKALREKLASKITFMKEKRKAPGSKASGAPSSREAILEERRKKAEARAERKRHRLQEEGHDDDDDDDSNNDDDSEAEEEDKSDNVIYQNIVFDENTRATSDLQNVRVDRKKGPAKKDLKAHLKLVEQKKQKLENLSKDKKQEIAERENWNRTLAAAEGQKLRDDEKLLKKAIKRKEAQKRRSEIEWRDRKDHVENQIKAKQKRREENLAIRKANKGVKRKNQIKQLRTFKTSIAPKRAGFEGRRRTKK
;
A
#
# COMPACT_ATOMS: atom_id res chain seq x y z
N MET A 1 51.50 -13.77 -24.81
CA MET A 1 51.31 -14.86 -23.83
C MET A 1 51.14 -14.27 -22.43
N SER A 2 49.97 -13.70 -22.15
CA SER A 2 49.54 -13.36 -20.79
C SER A 2 48.02 -13.38 -20.79
N SER A 3 47.45 -14.58 -20.92
CA SER A 3 46.03 -14.78 -20.65
C SER A 3 45.77 -14.23 -19.25
N SER A 4 44.94 -13.19 -19.16
CA SER A 4 44.68 -12.49 -17.91
C SER A 4 44.31 -13.51 -16.83
N LEU A 5 44.67 -13.27 -15.57
CA LEU A 5 44.30 -14.15 -14.45
C LEU A 5 42.79 -14.47 -14.49
N GLU A 6 42.00 -13.49 -14.92
CA GLU A 6 40.56 -13.61 -15.08
C GLU A 6 40.15 -14.57 -16.21
N GLU A 7 40.82 -14.56 -17.36
CA GLU A 7 40.56 -15.50 -18.47
C GLU A 7 40.90 -16.94 -18.08
N ARG A 8 41.99 -17.15 -17.33
CA ARG A 8 42.36 -18.46 -16.80
C ARG A 8 41.38 -18.96 -15.73
N LEU A 9 40.84 -18.07 -14.90
CA LEU A 9 39.83 -18.46 -13.92
C LEU A 9 38.50 -18.80 -14.61
N LYS A 10 38.12 -18.06 -15.65
CA LYS A 10 36.92 -18.34 -16.47
C LYS A 10 37.07 -19.65 -17.24
N SER A 11 38.22 -19.93 -17.85
CA SER A 11 38.44 -21.17 -18.60
C SER A 11 38.41 -22.41 -17.71
N ASN A 12 38.80 -22.29 -16.44
CA ASN A 12 38.81 -23.39 -15.48
C ASN A 12 37.54 -23.45 -14.60
N SER A 13 36.57 -22.55 -14.78
CA SER A 13 35.34 -22.50 -13.98
C SER A 13 34.55 -23.81 -14.06
N SER A 14 34.41 -24.39 -15.26
CA SER A 14 33.75 -25.68 -15.48
C SER A 14 34.48 -26.84 -14.80
N ALA A 15 35.81 -26.79 -14.69
CA ALA A 15 36.60 -27.80 -13.98
C ALA A 15 36.40 -27.70 -12.46
N PHE A 16 36.26 -26.48 -11.92
CA PHE A 16 35.93 -26.27 -10.50
C PHE A 16 34.51 -26.71 -10.16
N ASP A 17 33.52 -26.39 -11.01
CA ASP A 17 32.14 -26.86 -10.82
C ASP A 17 32.04 -28.39 -10.93
N GLY A 18 32.79 -29.01 -11.86
CA GLY A 18 32.91 -30.46 -11.95
C GLY A 18 33.50 -31.07 -10.66
N LEU A 19 34.54 -30.46 -10.10
CA LEU A 19 35.14 -30.91 -8.84
C LEU A 19 34.19 -30.74 -7.64
N LEU A 20 33.43 -29.64 -7.58
CA LEU A 20 32.40 -29.42 -6.57
C LEU A 20 31.26 -30.45 -6.67
N SER A 21 30.91 -30.87 -7.89
CA SER A 21 29.88 -31.89 -8.12
C SER A 21 30.29 -33.30 -7.69
N LEU A 22 31.60 -33.59 -7.65
CA LEU A 22 32.15 -34.86 -7.16
C LEU A 22 32.12 -34.97 -5.63
N ILE A 23 32.00 -33.86 -4.92
CA ILE A 23 31.91 -33.88 -3.47
C ILE A 23 30.47 -34.28 -3.11
N PRO A 24 30.28 -35.35 -2.31
CA PRO A 24 28.94 -35.81 -1.96
C PRO A 24 28.09 -34.71 -1.33
N ALA A 25 26.86 -34.58 -1.81
CA ALA A 25 25.86 -33.62 -1.32
C ALA A 25 25.66 -33.68 0.21
N LYS A 26 25.96 -34.83 0.85
CA LYS A 26 25.94 -35.03 2.30
C LYS A 26 26.76 -33.99 3.08
N TYR A 27 27.83 -33.44 2.50
CA TYR A 27 28.68 -32.46 3.19
C TYR A 27 28.19 -31.01 3.06
N TYR A 28 27.23 -30.74 2.17
CA TYR A 28 26.71 -29.40 1.92
C TYR A 28 25.26 -29.21 2.36
N TYR A 29 24.49 -30.29 2.41
CA TYR A 29 23.09 -30.29 2.85
C TYR A 29 23.00 -30.98 4.21
N ASP A 30 22.39 -30.29 5.19
CA ASP A 30 22.12 -30.86 6.51
C ASP A 30 21.33 -32.17 6.35
N ASP A 31 21.74 -33.23 7.06
CA ASP A 31 21.12 -34.57 6.98
C ASP A 31 19.58 -34.52 7.18
N ASP A 32 19.06 -33.52 7.91
CA ASP A 32 17.62 -33.26 8.11
C ASP A 32 16.85 -32.91 6.82
N THR A 33 17.51 -32.36 5.80
CA THR A 33 16.87 -31.92 4.54
C THR A 33 16.71 -33.05 3.52
N GLN A 34 17.49 -34.14 3.68
CA GLN A 34 17.49 -35.26 2.74
C GLN A 34 16.22 -36.10 2.81
N GLU A 35 15.41 -35.99 3.87
CA GLU A 35 14.17 -36.75 4.02
C GLU A 35 12.92 -35.91 3.70
N GLN A 36 13.08 -34.62 3.40
CA GLN A 36 11.95 -33.70 3.19
C GLN A 36 11.06 -34.10 2.01
N TRP A 37 11.64 -34.68 0.96
CA TRP A 37 10.90 -35.19 -0.21
C TRP A 37 10.22 -36.54 0.02
N LYS A 38 10.59 -37.26 1.10
CA LYS A 38 9.92 -38.49 1.54
C LYS A 38 8.80 -38.22 2.56
N ALA A 39 8.64 -36.97 3.01
CA ALA A 39 7.66 -36.59 4.03
C ALA A 39 6.22 -36.65 3.49
N LYS A 40 5.40 -37.53 4.06
CA LYS A 40 3.96 -37.59 3.78
C LYS A 40 3.23 -36.42 4.45
N LYS A 41 2.17 -35.92 3.81
CA LYS A 41 1.30 -34.86 4.34
C LYS A 41 0.70 -35.29 5.68
N GLN A 42 0.88 -34.49 6.74
CA GLN A 42 0.37 -34.80 8.07
C GLN A 42 -1.15 -34.97 8.08
N SER A 43 -1.65 -35.95 8.85
CA SER A 43 -3.09 -36.12 9.04
C SER A 43 -3.67 -34.96 9.88
N LYS A 44 -4.99 -34.78 9.82
CA LYS A 44 -5.66 -33.71 10.60
C LYS A 44 -5.51 -33.92 12.11
N GLU A 45 -5.42 -35.17 12.55
CA GLU A 45 -5.25 -35.55 13.96
C GLU A 45 -3.83 -35.25 14.44
N ASP A 46 -2.82 -35.57 13.61
CA ASP A 46 -1.42 -35.24 13.90
C ASP A 46 -1.20 -33.73 13.98
N ALA A 47 -1.85 -32.96 13.09
CA ALA A 47 -1.79 -31.50 13.11
C ALA A 47 -2.43 -30.91 14.37
N HIS A 48 -3.48 -31.54 14.90
CA HIS A 48 -4.14 -31.12 16.14
C HIS A 48 -3.29 -31.47 17.37
N ASN A 49 -2.71 -32.66 17.41
CA ASN A 49 -1.81 -33.10 18.48
C ASN A 49 -0.52 -32.27 18.51
N ASN A 50 0.05 -31.92 17.36
CA ASN A 50 1.20 -31.01 17.28
C ASN A 50 0.87 -29.61 17.79
N LYS A 51 -0.35 -29.11 17.56
CA LYS A 51 -0.81 -27.82 18.13
C LYS A 51 -0.96 -27.89 19.64
N ARG A 52 -1.44 -29.02 20.18
CA ARG A 52 -1.53 -29.25 21.63
C ARG A 52 -0.15 -29.37 22.27
N ALA A 53 0.73 -30.19 21.70
CA ALA A 53 2.10 -30.36 22.17
C ALA A 53 2.90 -29.05 22.16
N LYS A 54 2.63 -28.14 21.20
CA LYS A 54 3.25 -26.82 21.13
C LYS A 54 2.77 -25.84 22.22
N LEU A 55 1.65 -26.14 22.87
CA LEU A 55 1.11 -25.38 24.00
C LEU A 55 1.56 -25.95 25.36
N ASP A 56 2.16 -27.14 25.39
CA ASP A 56 2.66 -27.76 26.61
C ASP A 56 4.07 -27.23 26.96
N PRO A 57 4.25 -26.60 28.13
CA PRO A 57 5.49 -25.90 28.49
C PRO A 57 6.67 -26.83 28.79
N GLU A 58 6.43 -28.11 29.12
CA GLU A 58 7.49 -29.10 29.29
C GLU A 58 8.00 -29.64 27.95
N LEU A 59 7.11 -30.00 27.02
CA LEU A 59 7.50 -30.45 25.68
C LEU A 59 8.21 -29.37 24.86
N SER A 60 7.88 -28.09 25.10
CA SER A 60 8.59 -26.95 24.51
C SER A 60 10.01 -26.75 25.07
N ARG A 61 10.33 -27.33 26.25
CA ARG A 61 11.68 -27.26 26.84
C ARG A 61 12.57 -28.39 26.34
N GLU A 62 12.03 -29.61 26.25
CA GLU A 62 12.72 -30.83 25.82
C GLU A 62 12.98 -30.90 24.30
N SER A 63 12.01 -30.53 23.47
CA SER A 63 12.09 -30.80 22.02
C SER A 63 12.66 -29.62 21.21
N GLU A 64 13.76 -29.86 20.50
CA GLU A 64 14.39 -28.87 19.60
C GLU A 64 13.48 -28.49 18.42
N LYS A 65 12.57 -29.38 18.03
CA LYS A 65 11.70 -29.25 16.85
C LYS A 65 10.31 -28.62 17.17
N ALA A 66 9.86 -28.56 18.43
CA ALA A 66 8.53 -28.01 18.79
C ALA A 66 8.56 -26.66 19.55
N GLY A 67 9.74 -26.13 19.87
CA GLY A 67 9.89 -24.83 20.52
C GLY A 67 9.33 -23.66 19.69
N THR A 68 8.98 -22.56 20.36
CA THR A 68 8.71 -21.29 19.68
C THR A 68 9.96 -20.82 18.93
N ALA A 69 9.80 -20.16 17.77
CA ALA A 69 10.92 -19.73 16.93
C ALA A 69 11.95 -18.88 17.71
N ALA A 70 11.49 -18.11 18.71
CA ALA A 70 12.35 -17.33 19.61
C ALA A 70 13.20 -18.22 20.55
N ALA A 71 12.65 -19.33 21.06
CA ALA A 71 13.39 -20.27 21.91
C ALA A 71 14.46 -21.03 21.12
N VAL A 72 14.15 -21.42 19.87
CA VAL A 72 15.09 -22.06 18.95
C VAL A 72 16.24 -21.11 18.59
N LEU A 73 15.94 -19.84 18.29
CA LEU A 73 16.96 -18.81 18.04
C LEU A 73 17.86 -18.57 19.26
N LYS A 74 17.29 -18.54 20.47
CA LYS A 74 18.06 -18.32 21.70
C LYS A 74 18.97 -19.49 22.04
N LYS A 75 18.50 -20.74 21.88
CA LYS A 75 19.34 -21.94 22.06
C LYS A 75 20.43 -22.01 20.98
N ARG A 76 20.12 -21.72 19.71
CA ARG A 76 21.10 -21.70 18.61
C ARG A 76 22.15 -20.60 18.81
N ALA A 77 21.78 -19.45 19.40
CA ALA A 77 22.74 -18.41 19.78
C ALA A 77 23.64 -18.84 20.95
N GLN A 78 23.16 -19.68 21.86
CA GLN A 78 23.95 -20.23 22.97
C GLN A 78 24.92 -21.33 22.53
N SER A 79 24.56 -22.13 21.51
CA SER A 79 25.38 -23.23 20.99
C SER A 79 26.19 -22.89 19.74
N ALA A 80 25.97 -21.71 19.14
CA ALA A 80 26.73 -21.26 17.98
C ALA A 80 28.20 -21.00 18.35
N LYS A 81 29.11 -21.67 17.64
CA LYS A 81 30.54 -21.37 17.69
C LYS A 81 30.77 -19.96 17.12
N PRO A 82 31.59 -19.11 17.75
CA PRO A 82 31.87 -17.77 17.23
C PRO A 82 32.50 -17.87 15.84
N VAL A 83 31.90 -17.19 14.86
CA VAL A 83 32.39 -17.14 13.48
C VAL A 83 33.67 -16.29 13.48
N VAL A 84 34.83 -16.94 13.44
CA VAL A 84 36.12 -16.27 13.27
C VAL A 84 36.32 -16.03 11.78
N ILE A 85 36.06 -14.80 11.33
CA ILE A 85 36.45 -14.35 9.99
C ILE A 85 37.97 -14.14 10.00
N PRO A 86 38.74 -14.82 9.14
CA PRO A 86 40.19 -14.62 9.07
C PRO A 86 40.52 -13.15 8.76
N GLY A 87 41.06 -12.41 9.73
CA GLY A 87 41.48 -11.01 9.58
C GLY A 87 40.90 -10.00 10.57
N GLN A 88 39.80 -10.30 11.27
CA GLN A 88 39.15 -9.32 12.16
C GLN A 88 39.90 -9.02 13.47
N LYS A 89 40.73 -9.96 13.97
CA LYS A 89 41.59 -9.72 15.16
C LYS A 89 42.57 -8.55 15.00
N LYS A 90 42.85 -8.11 13.77
CA LYS A 90 43.71 -6.93 13.50
C LYS A 90 42.92 -5.61 13.55
N GLN A 91 41.61 -5.64 13.35
CA GLN A 91 40.75 -4.45 13.35
C GLN A 91 40.23 -4.11 14.74
N GLU A 92 39.90 -5.10 15.58
CA GLU A 92 39.45 -4.87 16.96
C GLU A 92 40.56 -4.25 17.83
N LYS A 93 41.81 -4.72 17.70
CA LYS A 93 42.98 -4.12 18.36
C LYS A 93 43.27 -2.67 17.94
N ALA A 94 42.83 -2.27 16.75
CA ALA A 94 42.98 -0.90 16.25
C ALA A 94 41.83 0.03 16.68
N GLN A 95 40.70 -0.53 17.14
CA GLN A 95 39.55 0.21 17.65
C GLN A 95 39.61 0.41 19.17
N GLU A 96 40.09 -0.57 19.94
CA GLU A 96 40.35 -0.40 21.38
C GLU A 96 41.40 0.69 21.66
N ALA A 97 42.47 0.77 20.85
CA ALA A 97 43.49 1.82 20.97
C ALA A 97 42.99 3.25 20.65
N LYS A 98 41.81 3.40 20.04
CA LYS A 98 41.20 4.71 19.76
C LYS A 98 40.17 5.14 20.81
N GLN A 99 39.60 4.21 21.57
CA GLN A 99 38.62 4.53 22.63
C GLN A 99 39.25 4.93 23.97
N GLU A 100 40.54 4.64 24.21
CA GLU A 100 41.23 5.10 25.43
C GLU A 100 41.63 6.59 25.40
N ASN A 101 41.57 7.27 24.25
CA ASN A 101 42.05 8.65 24.11
C ASN A 101 40.94 9.73 24.08
N GLU A 102 39.67 9.39 24.30
CA GLU A 102 38.54 10.34 24.33
C GLU A 102 37.81 10.39 25.69
N ARG A 103 38.42 9.90 26.77
CA ARG A 103 37.80 9.82 28.11
C ARG A 103 38.27 10.89 29.11
N ALA A 104 38.78 12.02 28.65
CA ALA A 104 39.23 13.12 29.51
C ALA A 104 38.67 14.49 29.07
N ALA A 105 37.42 14.78 29.41
CA ALA A 105 36.88 16.12 29.70
C ALA A 105 35.44 16.02 30.27
N PRO A 106 35.08 16.77 31.33
CA PRO A 106 33.80 16.62 32.02
C PRO A 106 32.68 17.46 31.38
N LYS A 107 31.44 16.98 31.44
CA LYS A 107 30.23 17.75 31.12
C LYS A 107 29.38 17.93 32.38
N GLU A 108 29.10 19.19 32.67
CA GLU A 108 28.19 19.70 33.68
C GLU A 108 26.72 19.33 33.35
N GLN A 109 25.91 19.21 34.40
CA GLN A 109 24.48 18.96 34.37
C GLN A 109 23.73 20.28 34.11
N SER A 110 22.69 20.24 33.27
CA SER A 110 21.70 21.31 33.17
C SER A 110 20.29 20.73 33.14
N ASP A 111 19.41 21.47 33.81
CA ASP A 111 18.09 21.16 34.33
C ASP A 111 17.01 20.72 33.32
N GLU A 112 15.98 20.07 33.89
CA GLU A 112 14.68 19.75 33.30
C GLU A 112 13.81 21.02 33.22
N ASP A 113 13.34 21.36 32.03
CA ASP A 113 12.20 22.28 31.83
C ASP A 113 10.98 21.45 31.37
N GLU A 114 9.91 21.50 32.18
CA GLU A 114 8.56 21.09 31.85
C GLU A 114 7.89 22.17 30.98
N GLU A 115 7.57 21.86 29.73
CA GLU A 115 6.65 22.65 28.92
C GLU A 115 5.29 21.92 28.80
N GLU A 116 4.26 22.56 29.36
CA GLU A 116 2.85 22.18 29.25
C GLU A 116 2.37 22.35 27.80
N GLU A 117 2.00 21.25 27.12
CA GLU A 117 1.31 21.32 25.83
C GLU A 117 -0.20 21.52 26.05
N GLU A 118 -0.69 22.74 25.82
CA GLU A 118 -2.13 23.02 25.72
C GLU A 118 -2.71 22.41 24.42
N GLU A 119 -3.69 21.51 24.56
CA GLU A 119 -4.45 20.91 23.45
C GLU A 119 -5.38 21.94 22.79
N VAL A 120 -4.94 22.52 21.67
CA VAL A 120 -5.83 23.33 20.80
C VAL A 120 -6.65 22.41 19.90
N ASN A 121 -7.94 22.25 20.20
CA ASN A 121 -8.90 21.52 19.36
C ASN A 121 -9.33 22.38 18.15
N ILE A 122 -8.66 22.22 17.00
CA ILE A 122 -9.06 22.88 15.75
C ILE A 122 -10.07 22.00 15.00
N ILE A 123 -11.30 22.49 14.85
CA ILE A 123 -12.40 21.81 14.14
C ILE A 123 -12.51 22.39 12.71
N PHE A 124 -12.61 21.51 11.71
CA PHE A 124 -12.73 21.87 10.28
C PHE A 124 -14.07 21.40 9.71
N ASP A 125 -14.68 22.19 8.82
CA ASP A 125 -15.88 21.83 8.06
C ASP A 125 -15.56 20.81 6.92
N ASP A 126 -16.59 20.14 6.38
CA ASP A 126 -16.58 19.10 5.34
C ASP A 126 -15.94 19.58 4.01
N GLU A 127 -15.71 20.89 3.88
CA GLU A 127 -15.02 21.54 2.75
C GLU A 127 -13.55 21.94 3.06
N GLY A 128 -13.08 21.71 4.29
CA GLY A 128 -11.68 21.83 4.69
C GLY A 128 -11.20 23.24 5.02
N ASN A 129 -12.12 24.16 5.31
CA ASN A 129 -11.81 25.48 5.84
C ASN A 129 -11.75 25.45 7.38
N GLU A 130 -10.83 26.23 7.94
CA GLU A 130 -10.63 26.41 9.38
C GLU A 130 -11.73 27.32 9.93
N ILE A 131 -12.47 26.85 10.94
CA ILE A 131 -13.40 27.67 11.70
C ILE A 131 -12.63 28.24 12.88
N VAL A 132 -12.41 29.55 12.85
CA VAL A 132 -11.89 30.31 14.00
C VAL A 132 -13.09 30.62 14.88
N GLU A 133 -13.23 29.90 15.99
CA GLU A 133 -14.18 30.25 17.05
C GLU A 133 -13.59 31.42 17.84
N GLU A 134 -14.00 32.63 17.50
CA GLU A 134 -13.78 33.81 18.33
C GLU A 134 -14.82 33.76 19.46
N SER A 135 -14.33 33.47 20.66
CA SER A 135 -15.12 33.37 21.89
C SER A 135 -15.60 34.77 22.32
N GLU A 136 -16.87 35.08 22.04
CA GLU A 136 -17.62 36.02 22.87
C GLU A 136 -18.45 35.24 23.89
N GLU A 137 -18.07 35.44 25.14
CA GLU A 137 -18.70 34.94 26.35
C GLU A 137 -20.12 35.53 26.48
N SER A 138 -21.15 34.70 26.36
CA SER A 138 -22.54 35.05 26.67
C SER A 138 -23.24 33.84 27.29
N ASP A 139 -23.26 33.87 28.61
CA ASP A 139 -24.08 33.07 29.52
C ASP A 139 -25.54 32.96 29.02
N HIS A 140 -26.02 31.76 28.69
CA HIS A 140 -27.42 31.49 28.34
C HIS A 140 -27.94 30.27 29.10
N GLU A 141 -28.53 30.55 30.25
CA GLU A 141 -29.53 29.71 30.89
C GLU A 141 -30.70 29.42 29.94
N GLU A 142 -31.24 28.20 30.04
CA GLU A 142 -32.40 27.74 29.29
C GLU A 142 -33.66 28.57 29.61
N MET A 143 -34.21 29.24 28.59
CA MET A 143 -35.58 29.76 28.60
C MET A 143 -36.35 29.24 27.37
N PRO A 144 -37.63 28.84 27.52
CA PRO A 144 -38.41 28.23 26.46
C PRO A 144 -38.85 29.27 25.41
N VAL A 145 -38.69 28.89 24.14
CA VAL A 145 -39.04 29.70 22.97
C VAL A 145 -40.56 29.71 22.76
N GLU A 146 -41.20 30.85 23.04
CA GLU A 146 -42.53 31.18 22.51
C GLU A 146 -42.45 31.58 21.03
N GLU A 147 -43.36 31.00 20.23
CA GLU A 147 -43.53 31.25 18.81
C GLU A 147 -43.95 32.71 18.52
N LYS A 148 -43.06 33.50 17.91
CA LYS A 148 -43.45 34.77 17.28
C LYS A 148 -43.99 34.53 15.87
N LYS A 149 -45.33 34.53 15.75
CA LYS A 149 -46.05 34.64 14.46
C LYS A 149 -46.01 36.09 13.97
N ASN A 150 -45.07 36.41 13.08
CA ASN A 150 -45.15 37.61 12.25
C ASN A 150 -45.84 37.27 10.91
N GLY A 151 -47.17 37.27 10.92
CA GLY A 151 -47.99 37.24 9.71
C GLY A 151 -48.03 38.63 9.06
N LYS A 152 -47.08 38.91 8.16
CA LYS A 152 -47.31 39.93 7.13
C LYS A 152 -48.14 39.26 6.04
N ASP A 153 -49.41 39.62 5.94
CA ASP A 153 -50.29 39.18 4.86
C ASP A 153 -49.73 39.69 3.52
N LEU A 154 -48.99 38.82 2.84
CA LEU A 154 -48.53 39.04 1.47
C LEU A 154 -49.76 39.12 0.56
N SER A 155 -49.77 40.10 -0.34
CA SER A 155 -50.83 40.25 -1.35
C SER A 155 -51.01 38.94 -2.14
N ASP A 156 -52.23 38.61 -2.54
CA ASP A 156 -52.53 37.37 -3.28
C ASP A 156 -51.78 37.28 -4.61
N GLU A 157 -51.35 38.41 -5.16
CA GLU A 157 -50.51 38.45 -6.36
C GLU A 157 -49.06 38.03 -6.08
N GLU A 158 -48.53 38.36 -4.90
CA GLU A 158 -47.20 37.93 -4.47
C GLU A 158 -47.17 36.44 -4.12
N LYS A 159 -48.27 35.90 -3.59
CA LYS A 159 -48.43 34.46 -3.35
C LYS A 159 -48.41 33.67 -4.66
N ARG A 160 -49.11 34.14 -5.70
CA ARG A 160 -49.10 33.51 -7.03
C ARG A 160 -47.71 33.50 -7.65
N LYS A 161 -46.98 34.62 -7.60
CA LYS A 161 -45.58 34.71 -8.09
C LYS A 161 -44.64 33.77 -7.31
N LYS A 162 -44.82 33.65 -5.99
CA LYS A 162 -44.09 32.68 -5.17
C LYS A 162 -44.43 31.23 -5.55
N GLU A 163 -45.70 30.90 -5.79
CA GLU A 163 -46.09 29.57 -6.25
C GLU A 163 -45.53 29.23 -7.64
N GLU A 164 -45.54 30.17 -8.56
CA GLU A 164 -44.96 30.03 -9.90
C GLU A 164 -43.44 29.82 -9.83
N SER A 165 -42.74 30.60 -9.00
CA SER A 165 -41.30 30.39 -8.77
C SER A 165 -40.99 29.04 -8.10
N ILE A 166 -41.80 28.60 -7.15
CA ILE A 166 -41.66 27.28 -6.51
C ILE A 166 -41.93 26.16 -7.52
N LYS A 167 -42.93 26.30 -8.40
CA LYS A 167 -43.20 25.36 -9.50
C LYS A 167 -42.01 25.29 -10.46
N ALA A 168 -41.48 26.43 -10.88
CA ALA A 168 -40.29 26.49 -11.73
C ALA A 168 -39.05 25.84 -11.06
N LEU A 169 -38.86 26.02 -9.76
CA LEU A 169 -37.80 25.35 -9.00
C LEU A 169 -38.02 23.84 -8.93
N ARG A 170 -39.26 23.39 -8.73
CA ARG A 170 -39.62 21.96 -8.73
C ARG A 170 -39.40 21.31 -10.10
N GLU A 171 -39.71 22.02 -11.20
CA GLU A 171 -39.46 21.54 -12.56
C GLU A 171 -37.96 21.47 -12.89
N LYS A 172 -37.19 22.49 -12.48
CA LYS A 172 -35.72 22.47 -12.58
C LYS A 172 -35.12 21.31 -11.77
N LEU A 173 -35.62 21.06 -10.57
CA LEU A 173 -35.19 19.94 -9.74
C LEU A 173 -35.58 18.60 -10.38
N ALA A 174 -36.80 18.47 -10.90
CA ALA A 174 -37.26 17.25 -11.56
C ALA A 174 -36.44 16.91 -12.80
N SER A 175 -36.17 17.90 -13.67
CA SER A 175 -35.30 17.74 -14.84
C SER A 175 -33.85 17.40 -14.47
N LYS A 176 -33.33 17.95 -13.36
CA LYS A 176 -32.00 17.55 -12.85
C LYS A 176 -32.00 16.12 -12.33
N ILE A 177 -33.07 15.69 -11.65
CA ILE A 177 -33.21 14.31 -11.18
C ILE A 177 -33.32 13.34 -12.35
N THR A 178 -34.11 13.64 -13.40
CA THR A 178 -34.21 12.78 -14.58
C THR A 178 -32.86 12.66 -15.29
N PHE A 179 -32.16 13.78 -15.49
CA PHE A 179 -30.80 13.79 -16.07
C PHE A 179 -29.81 12.94 -15.24
N MET A 180 -29.84 13.07 -13.92
CA MET A 180 -28.98 12.27 -13.03
C MET A 180 -29.36 10.78 -13.02
N LYS A 181 -30.66 10.45 -13.12
CA LYS A 181 -31.14 9.07 -13.24
C LYS A 181 -30.72 8.43 -14.56
N GLU A 182 -30.80 9.18 -15.66
CA GLU A 182 -30.38 8.75 -17.00
C GLU A 182 -28.86 8.53 -17.05
N LYS A 183 -28.07 9.47 -16.51
CA LYS A 183 -26.60 9.35 -16.40
C LYS A 183 -26.18 8.13 -15.56
N ARG A 184 -26.96 7.80 -14.53
CA ARG A 184 -26.72 6.64 -13.64
C ARG A 184 -27.32 5.33 -14.17
N LYS A 185 -28.06 5.37 -15.30
CA LYS A 185 -28.79 4.22 -15.87
C LYS A 185 -29.65 3.53 -14.81
N ALA A 186 -30.32 4.34 -13.99
CA ALA A 186 -31.19 3.84 -12.94
C ALA A 186 -32.40 3.11 -13.55
N PRO A 187 -32.94 2.06 -12.90
CA PRO A 187 -34.10 1.34 -13.41
C PRO A 187 -35.29 2.30 -13.62
N GLY A 188 -35.95 2.18 -14.78
CA GLY A 188 -37.05 3.07 -15.19
C GLY A 188 -36.64 4.41 -15.81
N SER A 189 -35.35 4.66 -16.07
CA SER A 189 -34.92 5.78 -16.93
C SER A 189 -34.98 5.39 -18.41
N LYS A 190 -35.23 6.35 -19.32
CA LYS A 190 -35.24 6.12 -20.78
C LYS A 190 -33.84 5.90 -21.38
N ALA A 191 -32.81 5.77 -20.55
CA ALA A 191 -31.44 5.53 -21.01
C ALA A 191 -31.32 4.16 -21.67
N SER A 192 -30.68 4.10 -22.84
CA SER A 192 -30.33 2.83 -23.48
C SER A 192 -29.48 1.97 -22.52
N GLY A 193 -29.99 0.78 -22.19
CA GLY A 193 -29.38 -0.16 -21.25
C GLY A 193 -29.81 -0.03 -19.78
N ALA A 194 -30.78 0.83 -19.45
CA ALA A 194 -31.43 0.80 -18.14
C ALA A 194 -32.59 -0.20 -18.14
N PRO A 195 -32.65 -1.14 -17.19
CA PRO A 195 -33.75 -2.10 -17.14
C PRO A 195 -35.06 -1.40 -16.72
N SER A 196 -36.10 -1.56 -17.54
CA SER A 196 -37.40 -0.88 -17.39
C SER A 196 -38.25 -1.48 -16.25
N SER A 197 -38.14 -2.78 -15.98
CA SER A 197 -38.89 -3.49 -14.93
C SER A 197 -38.00 -4.49 -14.18
N ARG A 198 -38.43 -4.89 -12.97
CA ARG A 198 -37.76 -5.94 -12.17
C ARG A 198 -37.69 -7.28 -12.91
N GLU A 199 -38.67 -7.55 -13.76
CA GLU A 199 -38.74 -8.73 -14.62
C GLU A 199 -37.67 -8.68 -15.73
N ALA A 200 -37.47 -7.53 -16.37
CA ALA A 200 -36.40 -7.33 -17.35
C ALA A 200 -34.99 -7.55 -16.74
N ILE A 201 -34.79 -7.21 -15.45
CA ILE A 201 -33.52 -7.49 -14.74
C ILE A 201 -33.28 -9.00 -14.57
N LEU A 202 -34.35 -9.76 -14.27
CA LEU A 202 -34.26 -11.20 -14.07
C LEU A 202 -34.01 -11.93 -15.39
N GLU A 203 -34.66 -11.50 -16.47
CA GLU A 203 -34.45 -12.02 -17.82
C GLU A 203 -33.06 -11.72 -18.38
N GLU A 204 -32.55 -10.50 -18.21
CA GLU A 204 -31.18 -10.15 -18.62
C GLU A 204 -30.14 -10.98 -17.85
N ARG A 205 -30.39 -11.20 -16.55
CA ARG A 205 -29.53 -12.04 -15.72
C ARG A 205 -29.57 -13.51 -16.15
N ARG A 206 -30.73 -14.01 -16.57
CA ARG A 206 -30.91 -15.36 -17.12
C ARG A 206 -30.17 -15.52 -18.44
N LYS A 207 -30.37 -14.59 -19.39
CA LYS A 207 -29.71 -14.58 -20.70
C LYS A 207 -28.18 -14.49 -20.58
N LYS A 208 -27.68 -13.68 -19.64
CA LYS A 208 -26.24 -13.57 -19.36
C LYS A 208 -25.66 -14.81 -18.69
N ALA A 209 -26.43 -15.49 -17.84
CA ALA A 209 -26.01 -16.75 -17.24
C ALA A 209 -25.95 -17.86 -18.29
N GLU A 210 -26.93 -17.91 -19.18
CA GLU A 210 -27.02 -18.85 -20.31
C GLU A 210 -25.85 -18.68 -21.29
N ALA A 211 -25.59 -17.45 -21.77
CA ALA A 211 -24.45 -17.17 -22.65
C ALA A 211 -23.09 -17.53 -22.02
N ARG A 212 -22.97 -17.40 -20.68
CA ARG A 212 -21.75 -17.82 -19.97
C ARG A 212 -21.66 -19.33 -19.83
N ALA A 213 -22.80 -20.02 -19.65
CA ALA A 213 -22.86 -21.47 -19.63
C ALA A 213 -22.53 -22.06 -21.00
N GLU A 214 -23.02 -21.43 -22.07
CA GLU A 214 -22.75 -21.79 -23.45
C GLU A 214 -21.28 -21.57 -23.82
N ARG A 215 -20.69 -20.42 -23.49
CA ARG A 215 -19.25 -20.19 -23.66
C ARG A 215 -18.39 -21.18 -22.85
N LYS A 216 -18.87 -21.60 -21.68
CA LYS A 216 -18.19 -22.62 -20.88
C LYS A 216 -18.34 -24.02 -21.49
N ARG A 217 -19.50 -24.34 -22.07
CA ARG A 217 -19.75 -25.59 -22.81
C ARG A 217 -18.89 -25.65 -24.08
N HIS A 218 -18.83 -24.57 -24.85
CA HIS A 218 -17.97 -24.46 -26.03
C HIS A 218 -16.50 -24.72 -25.66
N ARG A 219 -15.99 -24.05 -24.62
CA ARG A 219 -14.63 -24.26 -24.14
C ARG A 219 -14.36 -25.70 -23.70
N LEU A 220 -15.31 -26.34 -23.01
CA LEU A 220 -15.17 -27.74 -22.57
C LEU A 220 -15.31 -28.75 -23.73
N GLN A 221 -15.98 -28.37 -24.81
CA GLN A 221 -16.10 -29.17 -26.02
C GLN A 221 -14.84 -29.03 -26.90
N GLU A 222 -14.20 -27.86 -26.84
CA GLU A 222 -12.92 -27.52 -27.50
C GLU A 222 -11.71 -28.09 -26.74
N GLU A 223 -11.71 -28.10 -25.39
CA GLU A 223 -10.69 -28.77 -24.55
C GLU A 223 -10.80 -30.31 -24.51
N GLY A 224 -11.77 -30.89 -25.21
CA GLY A 224 -12.04 -32.34 -25.20
C GLY A 224 -11.52 -33.10 -26.43
N HIS A 225 -10.76 -32.46 -27.33
CA HIS A 225 -10.31 -33.11 -28.57
C HIS A 225 -8.80 -33.22 -28.78
N ASP A 226 -7.92 -32.57 -28.01
CA ASP A 226 -6.46 -32.67 -28.27
C ASP A 226 -5.68 -33.16 -27.04
N ASP A 227 -5.65 -34.48 -26.88
CA ASP A 227 -4.50 -35.22 -26.35
C ASP A 227 -3.96 -36.01 -27.55
N ASP A 228 -2.97 -35.45 -28.26
CA ASP A 228 -1.82 -36.15 -28.87
C ASP A 228 -1.17 -35.29 -29.97
N ASP A 229 0.17 -35.25 -29.90
CA ASP A 229 1.18 -34.86 -30.89
C ASP A 229 1.58 -33.38 -31.14
N ASP A 230 2.91 -33.21 -31.08
CA ASP A 230 3.74 -32.11 -31.56
C ASP A 230 3.37 -31.66 -32.99
N ASP A 231 3.36 -30.35 -33.27
CA ASP A 231 4.19 -29.72 -34.32
C ASP A 231 4.04 -28.19 -34.33
N ASP A 232 5.16 -27.55 -34.66
CA ASP A 232 5.37 -26.15 -34.95
C ASP A 232 4.87 -25.84 -36.38
N SER A 233 3.86 -24.96 -36.54
CA SER A 233 3.71 -24.23 -37.81
C SER A 233 2.79 -23.02 -37.74
N ASN A 234 3.39 -21.90 -38.12
CA ASN A 234 2.76 -20.69 -38.65
C ASN A 234 1.80 -21.00 -39.81
N ASN A 235 0.68 -20.29 -39.92
CA ASN A 235 0.43 -19.26 -40.98
C ASN A 235 -0.93 -18.56 -40.74
N ASP A 236 -0.93 -17.22 -40.61
CA ASP A 236 -1.41 -16.19 -41.55
C ASP A 236 -2.92 -15.91 -41.55
N ASP A 237 -3.24 -14.63 -41.31
CA ASP A 237 -4.42 -13.97 -41.85
C ASP A 237 -4.07 -12.49 -42.10
N ASP A 238 -3.44 -12.29 -43.26
CA ASP A 238 -3.74 -11.29 -44.29
C ASP A 238 -4.43 -9.98 -43.86
N SER A 239 -3.66 -8.89 -43.85
CA SER A 239 -4.21 -7.56 -44.14
C SER A 239 -3.17 -6.70 -44.85
N GLU A 240 -3.35 -6.64 -46.15
CA GLU A 240 -2.68 -5.83 -47.16
C GLU A 240 -2.70 -4.33 -46.82
N ALA A 241 -1.51 -3.74 -46.69
CA ALA A 241 -1.31 -2.29 -46.64
C ALA A 241 0.01 -1.95 -47.33
N GLU A 242 -0.10 -1.08 -48.33
CA GLU A 242 0.87 -0.80 -49.39
C GLU A 242 2.30 -0.47 -48.92
N GLU A 243 3.24 -1.10 -49.61
CA GLU A 243 4.68 -0.84 -49.60
C GLU A 243 4.98 0.55 -50.17
N GLU A 244 5.44 1.48 -49.32
CA GLU A 244 6.35 2.55 -49.75
C GLU A 244 7.78 2.13 -49.39
N ASP A 245 8.54 1.72 -50.41
CA ASP A 245 9.97 1.43 -50.35
C ASP A 245 10.77 2.56 -49.68
N LYS A 246 11.21 2.32 -48.44
CA LYS A 246 12.28 3.09 -47.79
C LYS A 246 13.37 2.14 -47.28
N SER A 247 14.22 1.72 -48.22
CA SER A 247 15.64 1.44 -48.06
C SER A 247 16.10 0.68 -46.80
N ASP A 248 16.24 -0.64 -46.92
CA ASP A 248 17.45 -1.47 -46.67
C ASP A 248 18.50 -1.09 -45.60
N ASN A 249 18.11 -0.49 -44.48
CA ASN A 249 19.05 -0.38 -43.35
C ASN A 249 18.39 -0.50 -41.96
N VAL A 250 17.49 -1.46 -41.81
CA VAL A 250 16.95 -1.85 -40.50
C VAL A 250 17.68 -3.09 -40.00
N ILE A 251 18.66 -2.90 -39.12
CA ILE A 251 19.31 -4.00 -38.40
C ILE A 251 18.38 -4.41 -37.25
N TYR A 252 17.71 -5.56 -37.36
CA TYR A 252 16.75 -6.07 -36.38
C TYR A 252 17.36 -6.63 -35.08
N GLN A 253 18.68 -6.50 -34.90
CA GLN A 253 19.36 -7.01 -33.71
C GLN A 253 19.57 -5.92 -32.66
N ASN A 254 18.84 -6.03 -31.55
CA ASN A 254 19.10 -5.24 -30.34
C ASN A 254 20.39 -5.74 -29.67
N ILE A 255 21.52 -5.07 -29.93
CA ILE A 255 22.80 -5.36 -29.27
C ILE A 255 22.72 -4.85 -27.83
N VAL A 256 22.72 -5.78 -26.88
CA VAL A 256 22.77 -5.51 -25.42
C VAL A 256 24.14 -5.95 -24.91
N PHE A 257 24.89 -5.03 -24.31
CA PHE A 257 26.17 -5.34 -23.67
C PHE A 257 25.98 -5.72 -22.20
N ASP A 258 26.95 -6.46 -21.64
CA ASP A 258 26.94 -7.00 -20.28
C ASP A 258 26.72 -5.95 -19.17
N GLU A 259 26.98 -4.66 -19.45
CA GLU A 259 26.83 -3.53 -18.50
C GLU A 259 25.41 -2.91 -18.46
N ASN A 260 24.37 -3.64 -18.89
CA ASN A 260 22.99 -3.11 -19.07
C ASN A 260 22.94 -1.93 -20.04
N THR A 261 23.84 -1.91 -21.02
CA THR A 261 23.86 -0.89 -22.06
C THR A 261 23.30 -1.45 -23.36
N ARG A 262 22.52 -0.65 -24.08
CA ARG A 262 21.83 -1.00 -25.31
C ARG A 262 22.32 -0.10 -26.43
N ALA A 263 22.80 -0.65 -27.54
CA ALA A 263 23.11 0.17 -28.70
C ALA A 263 21.83 0.85 -29.22
N THR A 264 21.92 2.11 -29.66
CA THR A 264 20.84 2.76 -30.42
C THR A 264 20.68 2.08 -31.79
N SER A 265 19.53 2.23 -32.44
CA SER A 265 19.26 1.70 -33.79
C SER A 265 20.35 2.04 -34.80
N ASP A 266 20.95 3.23 -34.66
CA ASP A 266 21.96 3.74 -35.58
C ASP A 266 23.38 3.22 -35.26
N LEU A 267 23.53 2.39 -34.22
CA LEU A 267 24.78 1.91 -33.62
C LEU A 267 25.80 3.00 -33.21
N GLN A 268 25.48 4.28 -33.39
CA GLN A 268 26.38 5.39 -33.06
C GLN A 268 26.50 5.65 -31.56
N ASN A 269 25.45 5.37 -30.79
CA ASN A 269 25.39 5.69 -29.37
C ASN A 269 24.97 4.47 -28.55
N VAL A 270 25.39 4.48 -27.28
CA VAL A 270 25.09 3.41 -26.32
C VAL A 270 24.18 3.97 -25.22
N ARG A 271 22.97 3.45 -25.11
CA ARG A 271 21.98 3.78 -24.07
C ARG A 271 22.32 3.03 -22.78
N VAL A 272 22.46 3.74 -21.67
CA VAL A 272 22.67 3.12 -20.35
C VAL A 272 21.37 3.06 -19.57
N ASP A 273 20.80 1.87 -19.39
CA ASP A 273 19.59 1.67 -18.58
C ASP A 273 19.92 1.69 -17.07
N ARG A 274 20.13 2.90 -16.52
CA ARG A 274 20.37 3.07 -15.08
C ARG A 274 19.12 2.72 -14.29
N LYS A 275 19.19 1.67 -13.45
CA LYS A 275 18.15 1.28 -12.49
C LYS A 275 17.68 2.52 -11.70
N LYS A 276 16.36 2.74 -11.69
CA LYS A 276 15.74 3.94 -11.08
C LYS A 276 15.83 3.83 -9.54
N GLY A 277 16.86 4.46 -8.96
CA GLY A 277 17.06 4.52 -7.52
C GLY A 277 16.02 5.37 -6.77
N PRO A 278 15.96 5.29 -5.42
CA PRO A 278 15.00 6.02 -4.59
C PRO A 278 15.01 7.53 -4.82
N ALA A 279 16.19 8.11 -5.06
CA ALA A 279 16.37 9.53 -5.33
C ALA A 279 15.56 10.02 -6.54
N LYS A 280 15.41 9.21 -7.61
CA LYS A 280 14.58 9.57 -8.77
C LYS A 280 13.08 9.63 -8.43
N LYS A 281 12.64 9.06 -7.30
CA LYS A 281 11.23 9.08 -6.86
C LYS A 281 10.95 10.19 -5.84
N ASP A 282 11.97 10.88 -5.33
CA ASP A 282 11.77 11.94 -4.35
C ASP A 282 11.25 13.22 -5.01
N LEU A 283 10.06 13.66 -4.57
CA LEU A 283 9.41 14.86 -5.09
C LEU A 283 10.11 16.14 -4.66
N LYS A 284 10.67 16.15 -3.44
CA LYS A 284 11.33 17.32 -2.87
C LYS A 284 12.64 17.59 -3.59
N ALA A 285 13.42 16.54 -3.87
CA ALA A 285 14.63 16.64 -4.69
C ALA A 285 14.34 17.20 -6.10
N HIS A 286 13.31 16.70 -6.79
CA HIS A 286 12.92 17.24 -8.10
C HIS A 286 12.49 18.70 -8.04
N LEU A 287 11.75 19.09 -7.00
CA LEU A 287 11.35 20.48 -6.79
C LEU A 287 12.58 21.38 -6.58
N LYS A 288 13.54 20.94 -5.75
CA LYS A 288 14.81 21.66 -5.53
C LYS A 288 15.63 21.80 -6.81
N LEU A 289 15.68 20.76 -7.65
CA LEU A 289 16.36 20.83 -8.95
C LEU A 289 15.70 21.87 -9.86
N VAL A 290 14.37 21.93 -9.89
CA VAL A 290 13.61 22.92 -10.67
C VAL A 290 13.88 24.34 -10.15
N GLU A 291 13.89 24.54 -8.83
CA GLU A 291 14.23 25.83 -8.22
C GLU A 291 15.66 26.26 -8.54
N GLN A 292 16.63 25.35 -8.43
CA GLN A 292 18.02 25.64 -8.80
C GLN A 292 18.18 25.98 -10.29
N LYS A 293 17.45 25.29 -11.18
CA LYS A 293 17.43 25.64 -12.61
C LYS A 293 16.87 27.05 -12.82
N LYS A 294 15.76 27.39 -12.14
CA LYS A 294 15.18 28.74 -12.20
C LYS A 294 16.14 29.82 -11.72
N GLN A 295 16.79 29.62 -10.57
CA GLN A 295 17.79 30.56 -10.05
C GLN A 295 18.96 30.76 -11.02
N LYS A 296 19.44 29.68 -11.66
CA LYS A 296 20.48 29.78 -12.71
C LYS A 296 20.01 30.57 -13.92
N LEU A 297 18.77 30.39 -14.36
CA LEU A 297 18.17 31.14 -15.46
C LEU A 297 17.93 32.60 -15.08
N GLU A 298 17.55 32.89 -13.84
CA GLU A 298 17.33 34.26 -13.35
C GLU A 298 18.61 35.10 -13.44
N ASN A 299 19.75 34.52 -13.08
CA ASN A 299 21.07 35.18 -13.08
C ASN A 299 21.68 35.42 -14.48
N LEU A 300 21.07 34.91 -15.55
CA LEU A 300 21.61 35.01 -16.92
C LEU A 300 20.99 36.17 -17.72
N SER A 301 21.61 36.58 -18.84
CA SER A 301 21.04 37.59 -19.75
C SER A 301 19.84 37.04 -20.55
N LYS A 302 18.97 37.93 -21.04
CA LYS A 302 17.74 37.55 -21.78
C LYS A 302 18.02 36.67 -23.01
N ASP A 303 19.02 37.03 -23.80
CA ASP A 303 19.37 36.29 -25.03
C ASP A 303 19.84 34.87 -24.71
N LYS A 304 20.71 34.72 -23.70
CA LYS A 304 21.16 33.41 -23.23
C LYS A 304 20.01 32.59 -22.62
N LYS A 305 18.99 33.22 -22.00
CA LYS A 305 17.80 32.51 -21.52
C LYS A 305 16.99 31.93 -22.68
N GLN A 306 16.89 32.64 -23.80
CA GLN A 306 16.19 32.16 -25.00
C GLN A 306 16.92 30.97 -25.62
N GLU A 307 18.26 31.08 -25.82
CA GLU A 307 19.08 29.98 -26.31
C GLU A 307 18.97 28.73 -25.43
N ILE A 308 19.02 28.90 -24.10
CA ILE A 308 18.86 27.78 -23.15
C ILE A 308 17.45 27.20 -23.21
N ALA A 309 16.41 28.03 -23.33
CA ALA A 309 15.03 27.56 -23.42
C ALA A 309 14.79 26.74 -24.70
N GLU A 310 15.33 27.17 -25.84
CA GLU A 310 15.29 26.42 -27.09
C GLU A 310 16.02 25.08 -26.94
N ARG A 311 17.24 25.10 -26.38
CA ARG A 311 18.01 23.89 -26.12
C ARG A 311 17.29 22.93 -25.16
N GLU A 312 16.69 23.43 -24.09
CA GLU A 312 15.91 22.60 -23.16
C GLU A 312 14.65 22.03 -23.83
N ASN A 313 14.01 22.78 -24.72
CA ASN A 313 12.85 22.30 -25.47
C ASN A 313 13.25 21.13 -26.40
N TRP A 314 14.33 21.27 -27.15
CA TRP A 314 14.88 20.19 -27.99
C TRP A 314 15.33 18.98 -27.18
N ASN A 315 15.99 19.20 -26.05
CA ASN A 315 16.38 18.11 -25.15
C ASN A 315 15.14 17.41 -24.55
N ARG A 316 14.08 18.16 -24.26
CA ARG A 316 12.82 17.60 -23.74
C ARG A 316 12.11 16.77 -24.80
N THR A 317 12.07 17.23 -26.06
CA THR A 317 11.47 16.45 -27.16
C THR A 317 12.30 15.20 -27.43
N LEU A 318 13.62 15.30 -27.43
CA LEU A 318 14.54 14.16 -27.59
C LEU A 318 14.33 13.13 -26.46
N ALA A 319 14.34 13.59 -25.20
CA ALA A 319 14.12 12.71 -24.04
C ALA A 319 12.71 12.08 -24.04
N ALA A 320 11.70 12.81 -24.51
CA ALA A 320 10.35 12.28 -24.66
C ALA A 320 10.27 11.20 -25.75
N ALA A 321 10.92 11.42 -26.90
CA ALA A 321 11.05 10.44 -27.98
C ALA A 321 11.86 9.20 -27.52
N GLU A 322 12.85 9.40 -26.65
CA GLU A 322 13.60 8.32 -25.99
C GLU A 322 12.73 7.53 -24.98
N GLY A 323 11.55 8.03 -24.61
CA GLY A 323 10.66 7.43 -23.62
C GLY A 323 11.00 7.80 -22.17
N GLN A 324 11.90 8.75 -21.94
CA GLN A 324 12.22 9.27 -20.61
C GLN A 324 11.11 10.23 -20.13
N LYS A 325 10.43 9.85 -19.03
CA LYS A 325 9.42 10.69 -18.39
C LYS A 325 10.09 11.78 -17.52
N LEU A 326 10.29 12.97 -18.08
CA LEU A 326 10.73 14.15 -17.32
C LEU A 326 9.66 14.59 -16.31
N ARG A 327 10.07 15.03 -15.12
CA ARG A 327 9.14 15.40 -14.04
C ARG A 327 9.58 16.68 -13.37
N ASP A 328 9.53 17.76 -14.15
CA ASP A 328 10.14 19.04 -13.82
C ASP A 328 9.06 20.14 -13.62
N ASP A 329 7.77 19.81 -13.72
CA ASP A 329 6.68 20.77 -13.57
C ASP A 329 6.46 21.16 -12.10
N GLU A 330 6.85 22.37 -11.72
CA GLU A 330 6.79 22.88 -10.34
C GLU A 330 5.38 22.76 -9.72
N LYS A 331 4.33 23.17 -10.44
CA LYS A 331 2.94 23.09 -9.96
C LYS A 331 2.51 21.65 -9.70
N LEU A 332 2.90 20.71 -10.55
CA LEU A 332 2.56 19.29 -10.38
C LEU A 332 3.37 18.65 -9.25
N LEU A 333 4.64 19.03 -9.10
CA LEU A 333 5.49 18.60 -7.99
C LEU A 333 4.92 19.08 -6.64
N LYS A 334 4.57 20.36 -6.52
CA LYS A 334 3.90 20.93 -5.33
C LYS A 334 2.58 20.20 -5.03
N LYS A 335 1.72 19.98 -6.03
CA LYS A 335 0.47 19.22 -5.85
C LYS A 335 0.72 17.76 -5.45
N ALA A 336 1.77 17.13 -5.97
CA ALA A 336 2.12 15.76 -5.60
C ALA A 336 2.62 15.66 -4.16
N ILE A 337 3.38 16.65 -3.68
CA ILE A 337 3.82 16.76 -2.30
C ILE A 337 2.60 16.91 -1.38
N LYS A 338 1.71 17.86 -1.66
CA LYS A 338 0.47 18.06 -0.89
C LYS A 338 -0.40 16.79 -0.81
N ARG A 339 -0.51 16.03 -1.90
CA ARG A 339 -1.23 14.74 -1.90
C ARG A 339 -0.58 13.70 -0.99
N LYS A 340 0.76 13.62 -0.98
CA LYS A 340 1.48 12.71 -0.07
C LYS A 340 1.31 13.15 1.39
N GLU A 341 1.37 14.45 1.68
CA GLU A 341 1.15 15.00 3.02
C GLU A 341 -0.27 14.73 3.50
N ALA A 342 -1.29 14.95 2.67
CA ALA A 342 -2.68 14.60 3.00
C ALA A 342 -2.86 13.10 3.27
N GLN A 343 -2.19 12.23 2.51
CA GLN A 343 -2.20 10.79 2.77
C GLN A 343 -1.53 10.46 4.12
N LYS A 344 -0.46 11.17 4.48
CA LYS A 344 0.22 11.01 5.77
C LYS A 344 -0.66 11.47 6.94
N ARG A 345 -1.30 12.64 6.82
CA ARG A 345 -2.28 13.13 7.81
C ARG A 345 -3.43 12.15 8.03
N ARG A 346 -4.00 11.61 6.94
CA ARG A 346 -5.04 10.56 7.05
C ARG A 346 -4.53 9.32 7.79
N SER A 347 -3.33 8.86 7.44
CA SER A 347 -2.76 7.71 8.15
C SER A 347 -2.45 8.02 9.61
N GLU A 348 -2.04 9.23 9.93
CA GLU A 348 -1.78 9.68 11.31
C GLU A 348 -3.07 9.68 12.14
N ILE A 349 -4.14 10.30 11.62
CA ILE A 349 -5.47 10.29 12.25
C ILE A 349 -5.96 8.84 12.46
N GLU A 350 -5.88 8.00 11.43
CA GLU A 350 -6.28 6.59 11.55
C GLU A 350 -5.47 5.83 12.61
N TRP A 351 -4.19 6.15 12.78
CA TRP A 351 -3.34 5.52 13.79
C TRP A 351 -3.64 6.05 15.19
N ARG A 352 -3.94 7.35 15.32
CA ARG A 352 -4.41 7.98 16.56
C ARG A 352 -5.72 7.33 17.01
N ASP A 353 -6.72 7.28 16.14
CA ASP A 353 -8.02 6.65 16.43
C ASP A 353 -7.88 5.17 16.83
N ARG A 354 -6.91 4.45 16.22
CA ARG A 354 -6.61 3.05 16.61
C ARG A 354 -6.00 2.97 18.00
N LYS A 355 -5.08 3.88 18.36
CA LYS A 355 -4.50 3.94 19.71
C LYS A 355 -5.59 4.25 20.73
N ASP A 356 -6.40 5.28 20.49
CA ASP A 356 -7.51 5.69 21.35
C ASP A 356 -8.51 4.53 21.52
N HIS A 357 -8.81 3.82 20.43
CA HIS A 357 -9.67 2.65 20.49
C HIS A 357 -9.10 1.53 21.36
N VAL A 358 -7.81 1.23 21.24
CA VAL A 358 -7.13 0.21 22.06
C VAL A 358 -7.13 0.63 23.52
N GLU A 359 -6.82 1.90 23.81
CA GLU A 359 -6.82 2.44 25.15
C GLU A 359 -8.22 2.39 25.78
N ASN A 360 -9.24 2.81 25.04
CA ASN A 360 -10.64 2.72 25.48
C ASN A 360 -11.08 1.28 25.72
N GLN A 361 -10.64 0.31 24.90
CA GLN A 361 -10.89 -1.10 25.17
C GLN A 361 -10.20 -1.59 26.44
N ILE A 362 -8.97 -1.15 26.71
CA ILE A 362 -8.23 -1.50 27.93
C ILE A 362 -8.93 -0.90 29.15
N LYS A 363 -9.22 0.41 29.12
CA LYS A 363 -9.96 1.15 30.16
C LYS A 363 -11.32 0.49 30.43
N ALA A 364 -12.09 0.14 29.40
CA ALA A 364 -13.37 -0.54 29.56
C ALA A 364 -13.23 -1.94 30.20
N LYS A 365 -12.19 -2.70 29.86
CA LYS A 365 -11.90 -3.99 30.51
C LYS A 365 -11.48 -3.82 31.96
N GLN A 366 -10.69 -2.80 32.28
CA GLN A 366 -10.28 -2.47 33.65
C GLN A 366 -11.48 -2.07 34.50
N LYS A 367 -12.29 -1.10 34.04
CA LYS A 367 -13.54 -0.68 34.72
C LYS A 367 -14.47 -1.85 35.01
N ARG A 368 -14.69 -2.75 34.04
CA ARG A 368 -15.50 -3.97 34.29
C ARG A 368 -14.90 -4.92 35.32
N ARG A 369 -13.57 -5.01 35.41
CA ARG A 369 -12.91 -5.82 36.45
C ARG A 369 -13.09 -5.17 37.81
N GLU A 370 -12.93 -3.85 37.91
CA GLU A 370 -13.14 -3.08 39.13
C GLU A 370 -14.58 -3.20 39.63
N GLU A 371 -15.57 -3.03 38.75
CA GLU A 371 -16.99 -3.26 39.05
C GLU A 371 -17.25 -4.68 39.55
N ASN A 372 -16.67 -5.69 38.90
CA ASN A 372 -16.80 -7.09 39.34
C ASN A 372 -16.14 -7.35 40.70
N LEU A 373 -15.00 -6.70 40.98
CA LEU A 373 -14.35 -6.76 42.30
C LEU A 373 -15.19 -6.04 43.36
N ALA A 374 -15.81 -4.90 43.02
CA ALA A 374 -16.73 -4.18 43.90
C ALA A 374 -17.98 -5.04 44.21
N ILE A 375 -18.57 -5.69 43.21
CA ILE A 375 -19.67 -6.64 43.39
C ILE A 375 -19.24 -7.80 44.30
N ARG A 376 -18.02 -8.33 44.16
CA ARG A 376 -17.50 -9.38 45.06
C ARG A 376 -17.35 -8.88 46.50
N LYS A 377 -16.87 -7.64 46.69
CA LYS A 377 -16.78 -7.02 48.02
C LYS A 377 -18.17 -6.83 48.63
N ALA A 378 -19.14 -6.31 47.86
CA ALA A 378 -20.51 -6.09 48.31
C ALA A 378 -21.28 -7.40 48.61
N ASN A 379 -21.02 -8.46 47.85
CA ASN A 379 -21.64 -9.77 48.08
C ASN A 379 -21.02 -10.55 49.26
N LYS A 380 -19.90 -10.08 49.83
CA LYS A 380 -19.24 -10.74 50.96
C LYS A 380 -20.16 -10.67 52.18
N GLY A 381 -20.55 -11.82 52.72
CA GLY A 381 -21.47 -11.93 53.86
C GLY A 381 -22.96 -11.91 53.50
N VAL A 382 -23.33 -11.72 52.23
CA VAL A 382 -24.72 -11.75 51.77
C VAL A 382 -25.13 -13.17 51.37
N LYS A 383 -26.32 -13.63 51.78
CA LYS A 383 -26.87 -14.95 51.42
C LYS A 383 -27.02 -15.06 49.89
N ARG A 384 -26.70 -16.24 49.32
CA ARG A 384 -26.67 -16.50 47.85
C ARG A 384 -27.89 -16.00 47.08
N LYS A 385 -29.09 -16.05 47.67
CA LYS A 385 -30.34 -15.57 47.04
C LYS A 385 -30.42 -14.05 46.81
N ASN A 386 -29.67 -13.26 47.57
CA ASN A 386 -29.67 -11.79 47.49
C ASN A 386 -28.36 -11.23 46.87
N GLN A 387 -27.49 -12.09 46.31
CA GLN A 387 -26.23 -11.66 45.74
C GLN A 387 -26.43 -11.06 44.34
N ILE A 388 -25.74 -9.95 44.07
CA ILE A 388 -25.74 -9.29 42.77
C ILE A 388 -24.85 -10.09 41.81
N LYS A 389 -25.34 -10.37 40.60
CA LYS A 389 -24.59 -11.12 39.59
C LYS A 389 -23.46 -10.28 39.00
N GLN A 390 -22.30 -10.90 38.78
CA GLN A 390 -21.14 -10.26 38.13
C GLN A 390 -21.43 -9.94 36.66
N LEU A 391 -20.83 -8.86 36.16
CA LEU A 391 -20.83 -8.49 34.75
C LEU A 391 -20.08 -9.53 33.92
N ARG A 392 -20.65 -9.86 32.76
CA ARG A 392 -20.08 -10.84 31.82
C ARG A 392 -18.78 -10.32 31.18
N THR A 393 -17.97 -11.24 30.69
CA THR A 393 -16.70 -10.93 30.02
C THR A 393 -16.91 -9.96 28.85
N PHE A 394 -16.01 -8.98 28.72
CA PHE A 394 -16.07 -7.97 27.66
C PHE A 394 -15.86 -8.63 26.30
N LYS A 395 -16.96 -8.86 25.57
CA LYS A 395 -16.95 -9.35 24.19
C LYS A 395 -17.17 -8.16 23.27
N THR A 396 -16.10 -7.69 22.62
CA THR A 396 -16.24 -6.72 21.53
C THR A 396 -17.00 -7.40 20.40
N SER A 397 -18.22 -6.95 20.12
CA SER A 397 -19.07 -7.47 19.03
C SER A 397 -18.48 -7.21 17.64
N ILE A 398 -17.52 -6.30 17.55
CA ILE A 398 -16.79 -5.97 16.33
C ILE A 398 -15.57 -6.88 16.27
N ALA A 399 -15.64 -7.92 15.44
CA ALA A 399 -14.45 -8.67 15.05
C ALA A 399 -13.43 -7.67 14.48
N PRO A 400 -12.15 -7.69 14.92
CA PRO A 400 -11.16 -6.73 14.46
C PRO A 400 -11.10 -6.79 12.93
N LYS A 401 -11.35 -5.64 12.27
CA LYS A 401 -11.14 -5.51 10.84
C LYS A 401 -9.65 -5.79 10.62
N ARG A 402 -9.32 -6.97 10.11
CA ARG A 402 -7.93 -7.40 9.91
C ARG A 402 -7.23 -6.38 9.02
N ALA A 403 -6.08 -5.90 9.46
CA ALA A 403 -5.17 -5.11 8.64
C ALA A 403 -4.50 -6.05 7.63
N GLY A 404 -5.19 -6.35 6.54
CA GLY A 404 -4.72 -7.29 5.54
C GLY A 404 -5.57 -7.25 4.28
N PHE A 405 -4.85 -7.34 3.15
CA PHE A 405 -5.19 -7.41 1.73
C PHE A 405 -6.34 -8.37 1.31
N GLU A 406 -7.16 -8.87 2.24
CA GLU A 406 -8.36 -9.62 1.90
C GLU A 406 -9.51 -8.63 1.67
N GLY A 407 -9.56 -8.13 0.44
CA GLY A 407 -10.67 -7.31 -0.03
C GLY A 407 -12.00 -7.97 0.33
N ARG A 408 -12.81 -7.29 1.14
CA ARG A 408 -14.22 -7.64 1.34
C ARG A 408 -14.85 -7.77 -0.04
N ARG A 409 -15.18 -8.99 -0.47
CA ARG A 409 -16.10 -9.20 -1.57
C ARG A 409 -17.42 -8.56 -1.14
N ARG A 410 -17.70 -7.36 -1.63
CA ARG A 410 -18.99 -6.69 -1.44
C ARG A 410 -20.03 -7.58 -2.12
N THR A 411 -20.71 -8.41 -1.35
CA THR A 411 -21.98 -8.97 -1.78
C THR A 411 -22.95 -7.80 -1.88
N LYS A 412 -23.22 -7.36 -3.11
CA LYS A 412 -24.32 -6.43 -3.37
C LYS A 412 -25.61 -7.19 -3.03
N LYS A 413 -26.30 -6.73 -1.99
CA LYS A 413 -27.67 -7.12 -1.70
C LYS A 413 -28.60 -6.12 -2.38
#